data_AF-A0A329RSK8-F1
#
_entry.id   AF-A0A329RSK8-F1
#
_cell.length_a   1.000
_cell.length_b   1.000
_cell.length_c   1.000
_cell.angle_alpha   90.00
_cell.angle_beta   90.00
_cell.angle_gamma   90.00
#
_symmetry.space_group_name_H-M   'P 1'
#
loop_
_entity.id
_entity.type
_entity.pdbx_description
1 polymer ?
#
loop_
_entity_poly.entity_id
_entity_poly.type
_entity_poly.pdbx_seq_one_letter_code
_entity_poly.pdbx_strand_id
1 'polypeptide(L)'
;MIAKGVLLTVHDLYGGGLPLRMLETYLRVVRGYDVQPFHFRPRTQDLAASGRELAQVLKSQKPHTTDEAVNFVTHGYGALVLREAFRSVDWNYTKSKVVMLAPPNRGIRYHKSMKKHIGVAGYGGVAAEELATLSAEELDTRLGKLPRRCYPLVVAGKLCFNPFNQHNYPNDGLVTVEETELPGEFRQQIIGAPHYLLPSHPSTIGLTQSFLGA
;
A
#
# COMPACT_ATOMS: atom_id res chain seq x y z
N MET A 1 18.65 5.80 22.21
CA MET A 1 18.28 6.40 20.91
C MET A 1 16.82 6.79 20.99
N ILE A 2 16.48 8.05 20.67
CA ILE A 2 15.07 8.48 20.57
C ILE A 2 14.54 7.95 19.23
N ALA A 3 13.42 7.23 19.23
CA ALA A 3 12.83 6.67 18.02
C ALA A 3 12.52 7.80 17.01
N LYS A 4 12.80 7.58 15.71
CA LYS A 4 12.66 8.58 14.64
C LYS A 4 11.19 8.87 14.22
N GLY A 5 10.24 8.68 15.12
CA GLY A 5 8.80 8.74 14.89
C GLY A 5 8.17 7.38 14.62
N VAL A 6 6.83 7.33 14.68
CA VAL A 6 6.02 6.14 14.45
C VAL A 6 5.98 5.82 12.95
N LEU A 7 6.20 4.56 12.61
CA LEU A 7 6.05 4.06 11.25
C LEU A 7 5.05 2.91 11.23
N LEU A 8 3.88 3.15 10.65
CA LEU A 8 2.89 2.10 10.47
C LEU A 8 3.14 1.36 9.15
N THR A 9 3.10 0.03 9.18
CA THR A 9 3.17 -0.79 7.97
C THR A 9 1.86 -1.52 7.68
N VAL A 10 1.46 -1.58 6.41
CA VAL A 10 0.20 -2.23 5.99
C VAL A 10 0.48 -3.18 4.83
N HIS A 11 0.17 -4.46 5.04
CA HIS A 11 0.51 -5.53 4.09
C HIS A 11 -0.47 -5.67 2.92
N ASP A 12 -0.14 -6.51 1.94
CA ASP A 12 -0.98 -6.83 0.78
C ASP A 12 -2.02 -7.94 1.08
N LEU A 13 -2.84 -8.30 0.10
CA LEU A 13 -3.84 -9.39 0.15
C LEU A 13 -3.22 -10.75 0.51
N TYR A 14 -2.07 -11.06 -0.08
CA TYR A 14 -1.44 -12.37 0.02
C TYR A 14 -0.11 -12.30 0.78
N GLY A 15 0.22 -13.37 1.51
CA GLY A 15 1.47 -13.47 2.27
C GLY A 15 1.48 -12.70 3.60
N GLY A 16 0.42 -11.93 3.92
CA GLY A 16 0.36 -11.14 5.15
C GLY A 16 1.56 -10.20 5.27
N GLY A 17 2.10 -10.03 6.48
CA GLY A 17 3.29 -9.18 6.70
C GLY A 17 4.61 -9.75 6.16
N LEU A 18 4.65 -10.98 5.62
CA LEU A 18 5.91 -11.63 5.25
C LEU A 18 6.72 -10.85 4.19
N PRO A 19 6.13 -10.33 3.09
CA PRO A 19 6.88 -9.56 2.10
C PRO A 19 7.53 -8.30 2.69
N LEU A 20 6.87 -7.64 3.65
CA LEU A 20 7.37 -6.44 4.31
C LEU A 20 8.41 -6.73 5.40
N ARG A 21 8.51 -7.97 5.90
CA ARG A 21 9.31 -8.32 7.08
C ARG A 21 10.77 -7.87 7.01
N MET A 22 11.42 -8.02 5.85
CA MET A 22 12.80 -7.59 5.65
C MET A 22 12.93 -6.06 5.77
N LEU A 23 12.05 -5.32 5.11
CA LEU A 23 12.01 -3.86 5.15
C LEU A 23 11.69 -3.35 6.56
N GLU A 24 10.71 -3.95 7.23
CA GLU A 24 10.35 -3.64 8.62
C GLU A 24 11.51 -3.86 9.58
N THR A 25 12.22 -4.99 9.44
CA THR A 25 13.38 -5.31 10.26
C THR A 25 14.49 -4.29 10.04
N TYR A 26 14.78 -3.93 8.78
CA TYR A 26 15.78 -2.91 8.47
C TYR A 26 15.40 -1.54 9.06
N LEU A 27 14.14 -1.11 8.88
CA LEU A 27 13.67 0.18 9.39
C LEU A 27 13.66 0.23 10.93
N ARG A 28 13.36 -0.88 11.59
CA ARG A 28 13.40 -0.98 13.06
C ARG A 28 14.83 -1.05 13.58
N VAL A 29 15.59 -2.06 13.17
CA VAL A 29 16.90 -2.40 13.76
C VAL A 29 18.00 -1.46 13.30
N VAL A 30 18.02 -1.10 12.02
CA VAL A 30 19.11 -0.28 11.44
C VAL A 30 18.77 1.20 11.49
N ARG A 31 17.49 1.56 11.30
CA ARG A 31 17.07 2.98 11.20
C ARG A 31 16.42 3.54 12.45
N GLY A 32 16.05 2.70 13.43
CA GLY A 32 15.51 3.14 14.72
C GLY A 32 14.11 3.74 14.63
N TYR A 33 13.31 3.35 13.64
CA TYR A 33 11.88 3.68 13.61
C TYR A 33 11.11 2.81 14.61
N ASP A 34 10.08 3.38 15.23
CA ASP A 34 9.07 2.58 15.92
C ASP A 34 8.11 1.98 14.88
N VAL A 35 8.50 0.82 14.35
CA VAL A 35 7.76 0.13 13.29
C VAL A 35 6.60 -0.66 13.90
N GLN A 36 5.39 -0.30 13.52
CA GLN A 36 4.14 -0.88 14.00
C GLN A 36 3.37 -1.55 12.85
N PRO A 37 3.48 -2.87 12.67
CA PRO A 37 2.73 -3.57 11.65
C PRO A 37 1.23 -3.62 11.96
N PHE A 38 0.42 -3.20 11.00
CA PHE A 38 -1.03 -3.35 11.03
C PHE A 38 -1.45 -4.56 10.18
N HIS A 39 -2.26 -5.43 10.77
CA HIS A 39 -2.74 -6.65 10.15
C HIS A 39 -4.27 -6.63 9.99
N PHE A 40 -4.73 -6.73 8.75
CA PHE A 40 -6.13 -6.95 8.40
C PHE A 40 -6.32 -8.37 7.83
N ARG A 41 -7.57 -8.78 7.62
CA ARG A 41 -7.96 -10.13 7.22
C ARG A 41 -8.61 -10.11 5.83
N PRO A 42 -7.83 -9.99 4.74
CA PRO A 42 -8.35 -9.83 3.37
C PRO A 42 -9.23 -11.00 2.92
N ARG A 43 -9.09 -12.18 3.54
CA ARG A 43 -9.92 -13.34 3.23
C ARG A 43 -11.37 -13.17 3.65
N THR A 44 -11.64 -12.38 4.68
CA THR A 44 -12.97 -12.26 5.32
C THR A 44 -13.47 -10.82 5.43
N GLN A 45 -12.62 -9.83 5.15
CA GLN A 45 -12.92 -8.40 5.23
C GLN A 45 -12.87 -7.78 3.83
N ASP A 46 -13.80 -6.87 3.57
CA ASP A 46 -13.74 -5.96 2.44
C ASP A 46 -12.86 -4.72 2.77
N LEU A 47 -12.74 -3.82 1.81
CA LEU A 47 -11.96 -2.59 1.94
C LEU A 47 -12.50 -1.71 3.07
N ALA A 48 -13.83 -1.63 3.22
CA ALA A 48 -14.46 -0.79 4.21
C ALA A 48 -14.19 -1.28 5.64
N ALA A 49 -14.30 -2.59 5.87
CA ALA A 49 -14.02 -3.23 7.15
C ALA A 49 -12.54 -3.08 7.54
N SER A 50 -11.63 -3.37 6.61
CA SER A 50 -10.19 -3.22 6.82
C SER A 50 -9.82 -1.75 7.11
N GLY A 51 -10.39 -0.81 6.34
CA GLY A 51 -10.20 0.63 6.52
C GLY A 51 -10.75 1.15 7.84
N ARG A 52 -11.90 0.64 8.32
CA ARG A 52 -12.45 0.99 9.64
C ARG A 52 -11.54 0.55 10.79
N GLU A 53 -11.00 -0.67 10.73
CA GLU A 53 -10.05 -1.17 11.74
C GLU A 53 -8.78 -0.32 11.77
N LEU A 54 -8.22 -0.01 10.59
CA LEU A 54 -7.06 0.87 10.51
C LEU A 54 -7.38 2.30 11.00
N ALA A 55 -8.56 2.84 10.67
CA ALA A 55 -8.98 4.16 11.13
C ALA A 55 -9.06 4.24 12.67
N GLN A 56 -9.41 3.16 13.36
CA GLN A 56 -9.38 3.12 14.84
C GLN A 56 -7.95 3.24 15.37
N VAL A 57 -6.98 2.58 14.72
CA VAL A 57 -5.55 2.72 15.05
C VAL A 57 -5.06 4.14 14.78
N LEU A 58 -5.40 4.73 13.63
CA LEU A 58 -5.02 6.11 13.32
C LEU A 58 -5.59 7.12 14.33
N LYS A 59 -6.82 6.88 14.82
CA LYS A 59 -7.42 7.74 15.86
C LYS A 59 -6.68 7.66 17.19
N SER A 60 -6.24 6.48 17.61
CA SER A 60 -5.48 6.33 18.86
C SER A 60 -4.04 6.83 18.75
N GLN A 61 -3.49 6.88 17.54
CA GLN A 61 -2.14 7.35 17.25
C GLN A 61 -2.09 8.78 16.72
N LYS A 62 -3.22 9.50 16.75
CA LYS A 62 -3.27 10.87 16.24
C LYS A 62 -2.31 11.72 17.08
N PRO A 63 -1.32 12.38 16.46
CA PRO A 63 -0.36 13.17 17.21
C PRO A 63 -0.99 14.30 18.00
N HIS A 64 -0.39 14.62 19.15
CA HIS A 64 -0.88 15.70 20.03
C HIS A 64 -0.46 17.08 19.50
N THR A 65 0.59 17.10 18.67
CA THR A 65 1.14 18.31 18.05
C THR A 65 1.30 18.12 16.54
N THR A 66 1.41 19.21 15.80
CA THR A 66 1.59 19.18 14.33
C THR A 66 3.00 18.81 13.87
N ASP A 67 3.94 18.70 14.80
CA ASP A 67 5.37 18.46 14.54
C ASP A 67 5.75 16.98 14.65
N GLU A 68 4.92 16.20 15.33
CA GLU A 68 5.00 14.75 15.38
C GLU A 68 4.58 14.15 14.02
N ALA A 69 5.50 13.42 13.39
CA ALA A 69 5.26 12.74 12.12
C ALA A 69 4.90 11.27 12.34
N VAL A 70 3.81 10.84 11.74
CA VAL A 70 3.44 9.42 11.60
C VAL A 70 3.62 9.06 10.13
N ASN A 71 4.53 8.13 9.86
CA ASN A 71 4.84 7.72 8.49
C ASN A 71 4.21 6.36 8.19
N PHE A 72 4.10 6.07 6.90
CA PHE A 72 3.45 4.86 6.41
C PHE A 72 4.31 4.16 5.36
N VAL A 73 4.39 2.83 5.45
CA VAL A 73 4.82 1.96 4.35
C VAL A 73 3.72 0.96 4.06
N THR A 74 3.19 0.97 2.86
CA THR A 74 2.14 0.02 2.43
C THR A 74 2.64 -0.86 1.31
N HIS A 75 2.08 -2.06 1.20
CA HIS A 75 2.32 -2.97 0.08
C HIS A 75 0.99 -3.40 -0.53
N GLY A 76 0.90 -3.35 -1.86
CA GLY A 76 -0.27 -3.77 -2.62
C GLY A 76 -1.57 -3.14 -2.11
N TYR A 77 -2.56 -3.99 -1.85
CA TYR A 77 -3.88 -3.60 -1.37
C TYR A 77 -3.88 -2.85 -0.03
N GLY A 78 -2.85 -3.04 0.81
CA GLY A 78 -2.70 -2.29 2.05
C GLY A 78 -2.66 -0.77 1.83
N ALA A 79 -2.26 -0.34 0.64
CA ALA A 79 -2.30 1.05 0.25
C ALA A 79 -3.73 1.60 0.08
N LEU A 80 -4.66 0.78 -0.42
CA LEU A 80 -6.07 1.12 -0.49
C LEU A 80 -6.69 1.13 0.91
N VAL A 81 -6.31 0.19 1.77
CA VAL A 81 -6.77 0.14 3.17
C VAL A 81 -6.38 1.42 3.92
N LEU A 82 -5.15 1.91 3.74
CA LEU A 82 -4.71 3.19 4.30
C LEU A 82 -5.53 4.37 3.76
N ARG A 83 -5.76 4.43 2.45
CA ARG A 83 -6.59 5.48 1.83
C ARG A 83 -8.02 5.46 2.35
N GLU A 84 -8.63 4.27 2.50
CA GLU A 84 -9.97 4.11 3.06
C GLU A 84 -10.02 4.57 4.53
N ALA A 85 -8.98 4.28 5.32
CA ALA A 85 -8.89 4.73 6.71
C ALA A 85 -8.87 6.27 6.82
N PHE A 86 -8.14 6.96 5.94
CA PHE A 86 -8.10 8.43 5.91
C PHE A 86 -9.45 9.08 5.63
N ARG A 87 -10.43 8.36 5.06
CA ARG A 87 -11.78 8.89 4.89
C ARG A 87 -12.52 9.11 6.20
N SER A 88 -12.17 8.35 7.23
CA SER A 88 -12.87 8.30 8.51
C SER A 88 -12.10 9.00 9.64
N VAL A 89 -10.97 9.65 9.31
CA VAL A 89 -10.08 10.33 10.25
C VAL A 89 -9.60 11.63 9.62
N ASP A 90 -9.83 12.77 10.27
CA ASP A 90 -9.21 14.02 9.82
C ASP A 90 -7.69 13.96 10.04
N TRP A 91 -6.97 13.80 8.93
CA TRP A 91 -5.52 13.66 8.87
C TRP A 91 -4.85 14.83 8.13
N ASN A 92 -5.61 15.89 7.81
CA ASN A 92 -5.11 16.99 6.98
C ASN A 92 -3.99 17.82 7.63
N TYR A 93 -3.88 17.75 8.96
CA TYR A 93 -2.91 18.52 9.74
C TYR A 93 -1.70 17.70 10.18
N THR A 94 -1.72 16.38 10.00
CA THR A 94 -0.65 15.46 10.42
C THR A 94 0.35 15.26 9.29
N LYS A 95 1.58 15.74 9.49
CA LYS A 95 2.65 15.58 8.50
C LYS A 95 3.03 14.11 8.38
N SER A 96 2.85 13.54 7.19
CA SER A 96 3.03 12.11 6.97
C SER A 96 3.76 11.84 5.66
N LYS A 97 4.80 11.02 5.71
CA LYS A 97 5.38 10.44 4.49
C LYS A 97 4.76 9.08 4.25
N VAL A 98 4.31 8.85 3.01
CA VAL A 98 3.60 7.63 2.64
C VAL A 98 4.37 6.94 1.53
N VAL A 99 4.97 5.79 1.81
CA VAL A 99 5.59 4.95 0.78
C VAL A 99 4.61 3.85 0.41
N MET A 100 4.18 3.82 -0.86
CA MET A 100 3.23 2.85 -1.38
C MET A 100 3.95 1.92 -2.36
N LEU A 101 4.13 0.66 -1.99
CA LEU A 101 4.81 -0.36 -2.79
C LEU A 101 3.77 -1.12 -3.62
N ALA A 102 3.84 -0.99 -4.95
CA ALA A 102 2.91 -1.58 -5.92
C ALA A 102 1.40 -1.40 -5.58
N PRO A 103 0.93 -0.18 -5.22
CA PRO A 103 -0.46 0.01 -4.84
C PRO A 103 -1.41 -0.18 -6.04
N PRO A 104 -2.52 -0.90 -5.96
CA PRO A 104 -3.50 -0.98 -7.06
C PRO A 104 -4.47 0.21 -7.03
N ASN A 105 -3.94 1.45 -7.11
CA ASN A 105 -4.71 2.69 -6.96
C ASN A 105 -5.77 2.90 -8.04
N ARG A 106 -5.58 2.31 -9.23
CA ARG A 106 -6.54 2.30 -10.35
C ARG A 106 -7.27 0.97 -10.51
N GLY A 107 -7.22 0.11 -9.50
CA GLY A 107 -7.70 -1.26 -9.54
C GLY A 107 -6.65 -2.21 -10.12
N ILE A 108 -7.07 -3.44 -10.45
CA ILE A 108 -6.18 -4.47 -10.98
C ILE A 108 -6.84 -5.24 -12.13
N ARG A 109 -6.40 -4.96 -13.35
CA ARG A 109 -6.90 -5.59 -14.58
C ARG A 109 -6.69 -7.10 -14.56
N TYR A 110 -5.61 -7.56 -13.94
CA TYR A 110 -5.35 -8.99 -13.79
C TYR A 110 -6.45 -9.71 -13.00
N HIS A 111 -6.88 -9.21 -11.83
CA HIS A 111 -7.98 -9.88 -11.11
C HIS A 111 -9.31 -9.79 -11.85
N LYS A 112 -9.59 -8.66 -12.53
CA LYS A 112 -10.77 -8.52 -13.41
C LYS A 112 -10.80 -9.62 -14.48
N SER A 113 -9.66 -9.86 -15.14
CA SER A 113 -9.54 -10.90 -16.14
C SER A 113 -9.69 -12.29 -15.52
N MET A 114 -9.01 -12.58 -14.41
CA MET A 114 -9.09 -13.89 -13.74
C MET A 114 -10.52 -14.22 -13.30
N LYS A 115 -11.25 -13.24 -12.73
CA LYS A 115 -12.66 -13.40 -12.34
C LYS A 115 -13.55 -13.79 -13.53
N LYS A 116 -13.30 -13.21 -14.72
CA LYS A 116 -14.05 -13.50 -15.95
C LYS A 116 -13.77 -14.92 -16.49
N HIS A 117 -12.53 -15.39 -16.41
CA HIS A 117 -12.10 -16.63 -17.08
C HIS A 117 -12.15 -17.89 -16.20
N ILE A 118 -11.98 -17.77 -14.88
CA ILE A 118 -11.85 -18.94 -13.97
C ILE A 118 -13.13 -19.20 -13.16
N GLY A 119 -14.07 -18.26 -13.12
CA GLY A 119 -15.28 -18.38 -12.30
C GLY A 119 -15.02 -18.09 -10.82
N VAL A 120 -16.10 -17.78 -10.10
CA VAL A 120 -16.11 -16.95 -8.87
C VAL A 120 -15.74 -17.72 -7.59
N ALA A 121 -15.32 -18.99 -7.64
CA ALA A 121 -15.15 -19.78 -6.42
C ALA A 121 -13.77 -19.56 -5.75
N GLY A 122 -13.68 -18.55 -4.89
CA GLY A 122 -12.72 -18.52 -3.77
C GLY A 122 -11.27 -18.13 -4.10
N TYR A 123 -11.02 -17.48 -5.24
CA TYR A 123 -9.68 -16.96 -5.54
C TYR A 123 -9.42 -15.66 -4.77
N GLY A 124 -8.74 -15.78 -3.62
CA GLY A 124 -8.14 -14.65 -2.91
C GLY A 124 -8.96 -14.03 -1.77
N GLY A 125 -10.22 -14.43 -1.62
CA GLY A 125 -11.11 -14.00 -0.54
C GLY A 125 -11.75 -12.62 -0.76
N VAL A 126 -12.54 -12.18 0.23
CA VAL A 126 -13.48 -11.04 0.11
C VAL A 126 -12.83 -9.78 -0.50
N ALA A 127 -11.66 -9.38 0.00
CA ALA A 127 -10.97 -8.19 -0.50
C ALA A 127 -10.51 -8.31 -1.95
N ALA A 128 -10.03 -9.48 -2.37
CA ALA A 128 -9.59 -9.72 -3.74
C ALA A 128 -10.78 -9.72 -4.72
N GLU A 129 -11.92 -10.27 -4.30
CA GLU A 129 -13.15 -10.33 -5.08
C GLU A 129 -13.80 -8.95 -5.25
N GLU A 130 -13.80 -8.12 -4.19
CA GLU A 130 -14.21 -6.71 -4.25
C GLU A 130 -13.25 -5.91 -5.14
N LEU A 131 -11.94 -6.05 -4.97
CA LEU A 131 -10.96 -5.34 -5.81
C LEU A 131 -11.13 -5.67 -7.30
N ALA A 132 -11.51 -6.90 -7.62
CA ALA A 132 -11.79 -7.33 -8.99
C ALA A 132 -13.03 -6.66 -9.60
N THR A 133 -13.90 -5.99 -8.82
CA THR A 133 -15.04 -5.23 -9.36
C THR A 133 -14.74 -3.75 -9.49
N LEU A 134 -13.82 -3.21 -8.69
CA LEU A 134 -13.59 -1.76 -8.61
C LEU A 134 -12.90 -1.18 -9.85
N SER A 135 -13.52 -0.15 -10.45
CA SER A 135 -12.94 0.70 -11.50
C SER A 135 -12.02 1.79 -10.92
N ALA A 136 -11.23 2.42 -11.79
CA ALA A 136 -10.45 3.59 -11.41
C ALA A 136 -11.34 4.77 -10.97
N GLU A 137 -12.48 4.99 -11.64
CA GLU A 137 -13.42 6.06 -11.27
C GLU A 137 -14.12 5.77 -9.95
N GLU A 138 -14.48 4.50 -9.70
CA GLU A 138 -15.05 4.10 -8.41
C GLU A 138 -14.05 4.30 -7.28
N LEU A 139 -12.77 3.95 -7.49
CA LEU A 139 -11.71 4.18 -6.52
C LEU A 139 -11.42 5.67 -6.31
N ASP A 140 -11.47 6.51 -7.35
CA ASP A 140 -11.30 7.95 -7.20
C ASP A 140 -12.46 8.58 -6.45
N THR A 141 -13.69 8.19 -6.77
CA THR A 141 -14.92 8.66 -6.08
C THR A 141 -14.92 8.22 -4.62
N ARG A 142 -14.49 6.99 -4.35
CA ARG A 142 -14.43 6.42 -3.01
C ARG A 142 -13.29 7.06 -2.20
N LEU A 143 -12.05 6.95 -2.68
CA LEU A 143 -10.85 7.20 -1.88
C LEU A 143 -10.30 8.63 -2.05
N GLY A 144 -10.58 9.30 -3.17
CA GLY A 144 -10.09 10.64 -3.45
C GLY A 144 -8.57 10.78 -3.39
N LYS A 145 -8.13 12.02 -3.18
CA LYS A 145 -6.72 12.39 -2.96
C LYS A 145 -6.29 12.05 -1.52
N LEU A 146 -4.99 11.89 -1.31
CA LEU A 146 -4.45 11.80 0.05
C LEU A 146 -4.66 13.11 0.83
N PRO A 147 -4.67 13.07 2.17
CA PRO A 147 -4.75 14.26 3.03
C PRO A 147 -3.67 15.29 2.71
N ARG A 148 -3.96 16.58 2.95
CA ARG A 148 -3.13 17.72 2.47
C ARG A 148 -1.65 17.65 2.89
N ARG A 149 -1.35 17.10 4.07
CA ARG A 149 0.03 16.99 4.61
C ARG A 149 0.61 15.57 4.48
N CYS A 150 0.05 14.76 3.58
CA CYS A 150 0.62 13.50 3.16
C CYS A 150 1.47 13.69 1.91
N TYR A 151 2.71 13.19 1.95
CA TYR A 151 3.65 13.24 0.85
C TYR A 151 3.89 11.81 0.36
N PRO A 152 3.29 11.41 -0.79
CA PRO A 152 3.41 10.05 -1.30
C PRO A 152 4.66 9.81 -2.16
N LEU A 153 5.26 8.64 -1.98
CA LEU A 153 6.17 7.98 -2.91
C LEU A 153 5.53 6.66 -3.34
N VAL A 154 5.23 6.53 -4.62
CA VAL A 154 4.80 5.28 -5.24
C VAL A 154 6.02 4.55 -5.79
N VAL A 155 6.18 3.29 -5.42
CA VAL A 155 7.20 2.41 -5.97
C VAL A 155 6.52 1.31 -6.77
N ALA A 156 6.64 1.33 -8.09
CA ALA A 156 6.06 0.33 -8.97
C ALA A 156 7.08 -0.75 -9.35
N GLY A 157 6.64 -2.01 -9.44
CA GLY A 157 7.45 -3.09 -9.98
C GLY A 157 7.28 -3.24 -11.50
N LYS A 158 8.30 -3.73 -12.19
CA LYS A 158 8.28 -4.02 -13.64
C LYS A 158 8.96 -5.35 -14.01
N LEU A 159 8.85 -6.37 -13.16
CA LEU A 159 9.32 -7.71 -13.50
C LEU A 159 8.16 -8.70 -13.39
N CYS A 160 7.61 -9.11 -14.53
CA CYS A 160 6.49 -10.02 -14.62
C CYS A 160 6.97 -11.45 -14.88
N PHE A 161 6.87 -12.32 -13.88
CA PHE A 161 7.05 -13.76 -14.05
C PHE A 161 5.73 -14.52 -14.25
N ASN A 162 4.60 -13.84 -14.14
CA ASN A 162 3.29 -14.44 -14.31
C ASN A 162 2.97 -14.58 -15.81
N PRO A 163 2.89 -15.80 -16.38
CA PRO A 163 2.66 -15.99 -17.81
C PRO A 163 1.28 -15.47 -18.24
N PHE A 164 0.29 -15.45 -17.35
CA PHE A 164 -1.07 -15.01 -17.64
C PHE A 164 -1.24 -13.48 -17.64
N ASN A 165 -0.23 -12.74 -17.17
CA ASN A 165 -0.27 -11.27 -17.09
C ASN A 165 0.82 -10.58 -17.95
N GLN A 166 1.49 -11.32 -18.84
CA GLN A 166 2.55 -10.77 -19.71
C GLN A 166 2.02 -9.66 -20.65
N HIS A 167 0.77 -9.77 -21.09
CA HIS A 167 0.13 -8.83 -22.02
C HIS A 167 -0.09 -7.42 -21.44
N ASN A 168 -0.05 -7.26 -20.12
CA ASN A 168 -0.22 -5.97 -19.43
C ASN A 168 1.13 -5.33 -19.03
N TYR A 169 2.23 -5.69 -19.70
CA TYR A 169 3.55 -5.11 -19.39
C TYR A 169 3.58 -3.59 -19.69
N PRO A 170 4.24 -2.75 -18.88
CA PRO A 170 5.03 -3.08 -17.69
C PRO A 170 4.18 -3.36 -16.44
N ASN A 171 4.43 -4.50 -15.80
CA ASN A 171 3.81 -4.91 -14.54
C ASN A 171 4.76 -5.80 -13.71
N ASP A 172 4.39 -6.01 -12.45
CA ASP A 172 5.17 -6.79 -11.47
C ASP A 172 4.69 -8.25 -11.29
N GLY A 173 3.87 -8.73 -12.22
CA GLY A 173 3.16 -10.00 -12.14
C GLY A 173 1.70 -9.87 -11.75
N LEU A 174 1.32 -8.79 -11.04
CA LEU A 174 -0.05 -8.53 -10.61
C LEU A 174 -0.55 -7.14 -11.04
N VAL A 175 0.19 -6.08 -10.66
CA VAL A 175 -0.22 -4.68 -10.82
C VAL A 175 0.65 -4.03 -11.90
N THR A 176 0.02 -3.32 -12.83
CA THR A 176 0.76 -2.55 -13.85
C THR A 176 1.35 -1.27 -13.25
N VAL A 177 2.36 -0.70 -13.90
CA VAL A 177 2.92 0.60 -13.46
C VAL A 177 1.84 1.69 -13.47
N GLU A 178 1.01 1.73 -14.52
CA GLU A 178 -0.12 2.66 -14.65
C GLU A 178 -1.14 2.49 -13.51
N GLU A 179 -1.41 1.25 -13.10
CA GLU A 179 -2.36 0.97 -12.01
C GLU A 179 -1.89 1.50 -10.65
N THR A 180 -0.60 1.79 -10.51
CA THR A 180 -0.02 2.36 -9.29
C THR A 180 -0.24 3.86 -9.09
N GLU A 181 -0.67 4.57 -10.13
CA GLU A 181 -0.86 6.00 -10.08
C GLU A 181 -2.06 6.39 -9.21
N LEU A 182 -1.93 7.47 -8.44
CA LEU A 182 -3.02 8.02 -7.62
C LEU A 182 -3.36 9.45 -8.04
N PRO A 183 -4.59 9.94 -7.78
CA PRO A 183 -4.93 11.32 -8.02
C PRO A 183 -4.12 12.28 -7.13
N GLY A 184 -3.68 13.40 -7.70
CA GLY A 184 -2.90 14.44 -7.02
C GLY A 184 -1.40 14.33 -7.27
N GLU A 185 -0.61 15.06 -6.47
CA GLU A 185 0.85 15.07 -6.60
C GLU A 185 1.48 13.87 -5.89
N PHE A 186 2.37 13.17 -6.59
CA PHE A 186 3.16 12.09 -6.02
C PHE A 186 4.49 11.95 -6.75
N ARG A 187 5.46 11.33 -6.08
CA ARG A 187 6.69 10.86 -6.72
C ARG A 187 6.52 9.40 -7.11
N GLN A 188 7.00 9.00 -8.27
CA GLN A 188 7.01 7.60 -8.70
C GLN A 188 8.43 7.13 -8.97
N GLN A 189 8.71 5.89 -8.57
CA GLN A 189 9.93 5.17 -8.97
C GLN A 189 9.55 3.79 -9.46
N ILE A 190 10.17 3.35 -10.56
CA ILE A 190 9.94 2.04 -11.15
C ILE A 190 11.16 1.15 -10.90
N ILE A 191 10.95 -0.07 -10.40
CA ILE A 191 12.00 -1.03 -10.03
C ILE A 191 11.74 -2.37 -10.75
N GLY A 192 12.80 -2.99 -11.28
CA GLY A 192 12.74 -4.31 -11.91
C GLY A 192 12.58 -5.45 -10.89
N ALA A 193 11.47 -5.48 -10.15
CA ALA A 193 11.16 -6.53 -9.19
C ALA A 193 9.71 -7.01 -9.34
N PRO A 194 9.44 -8.30 -9.03
CA PRO A 194 8.08 -8.84 -9.01
C PRO A 194 7.36 -8.43 -7.73
N HIS A 195 6.03 -8.49 -7.74
CA HIS A 195 5.15 -7.90 -6.74
C HIS A 195 5.56 -8.20 -5.28
N TYR A 196 5.79 -9.47 -4.96
CA TYR A 196 6.11 -9.91 -3.59
C TYR A 196 7.59 -9.84 -3.21
N LEU A 197 8.49 -9.61 -4.16
CA LEU A 197 9.91 -9.33 -3.86
C LEU A 197 10.22 -7.83 -3.90
N LEU A 198 9.29 -7.00 -4.38
CA LEU A 198 9.47 -5.56 -4.44
C LEU A 198 9.80 -4.95 -3.06
N PRO A 199 9.13 -5.31 -1.94
CA PRO A 199 9.46 -4.70 -0.64
C PRO A 199 10.84 -5.08 -0.10
N SER A 200 11.34 -6.26 -0.43
CA SER A 200 12.67 -6.75 -0.01
C SER A 200 13.78 -6.40 -1.01
N HIS A 201 13.44 -5.81 -2.16
CA HIS A 201 14.41 -5.42 -3.17
C HIS A 201 15.34 -4.31 -2.63
N PRO A 202 16.68 -4.42 -2.77
CA PRO A 202 17.63 -3.46 -2.20
C PRO A 202 17.36 -1.99 -2.57
N SER A 203 17.01 -1.73 -3.83
CA SER A 203 16.65 -0.38 -4.28
C SER A 203 15.40 0.15 -3.57
N THR A 204 14.38 -0.69 -3.33
CA THR A 204 13.17 -0.29 -2.60
C THR A 204 13.50 0.08 -1.17
N ILE A 205 14.33 -0.71 -0.50
CA ILE A 205 14.77 -0.46 0.88
C ILE A 205 15.53 0.87 0.95
N GLY A 206 16.49 1.09 0.06
CA GLY A 206 17.27 2.32 -0.02
C GLY A 206 16.40 3.55 -0.27
N LEU A 207 15.48 3.47 -1.25
CA LEU A 207 14.55 4.56 -1.57
C LEU A 207 13.60 4.87 -0.42
N THR A 208 13.00 3.84 0.19
CA THR A 208 12.10 3.99 1.35
C THR A 208 12.82 4.71 2.48
N GLN A 209 14.03 4.27 2.80
CA GLN A 209 14.85 4.89 3.83
C GLN A 209 15.23 6.34 3.50
N SER A 210 15.63 6.61 2.26
CA SER A 210 16.01 7.96 1.84
C SER A 210 14.82 8.90 1.93
N PHE A 211 13.66 8.46 1.44
CA PHE A 211 12.43 9.23 1.48
C PHE A 211 11.96 9.51 2.90
N LEU A 212 11.90 8.48 3.76
CA LEU A 212 11.50 8.63 5.16
C LEU A 212 12.48 9.49 5.97
N GLY A 213 13.77 9.49 5.61
CA GLY A 213 14.81 10.26 6.30
C GLY A 213 14.98 11.73 5.86
N ALA A 214 14.51 12.10 4.66
CA ALA A 214 14.69 13.44 4.07
C ALA A 214 13.73 14.51 4.60
#